data_AF-A0A0P7XHI7-F1
#
_entry.id   AF-A0A0P7XHI7-F1
#
_cell.length_a   1.000
_cell.length_b   1.000
_cell.length_c   1.000
_cell.angle_alpha   90.00
_cell.angle_beta   90.00
_cell.angle_gamma   90.00
#
_symmetry.space_group_name_H-M   'P 1'
#
loop_
_entity.id
_entity.type
_entity.pdbx_description
1 polymer ?
#
loop_
_entity_poly.entity_id
_entity_poly.type
_entity_poly.pdbx_seq_one_letter_code
_entity_poly.pdbx_strand_id
1 'polypeptide(L)'
;VAVGRISTVGLMVMSAFLALALSSALEAFNILLQIGAGTGLIFILRWFWWRINAYTEISAMAISFVVAIFFESFNPDLGWIEIPENQSYLKLVYSVSITTVGWLLVTFLTQPEKDEVLLKFYRKVHPAAFGWKKVLDRYPEEKQDIGQLPKEIGLMLIGSIMIYAALFASGFWIYGEAIQGMVATLVAVICGGIVLLSWKNLR
;
A
#
# COMPACT_ATOMS: atom_id res chain seq x y z
N VAL A 1 -28.91 4.57 5.50
CA VAL A 1 -28.58 4.66 6.96
C VAL A 1 -28.69 3.30 7.66
N ALA A 2 -29.81 2.58 7.55
CA ALA A 2 -29.99 1.27 8.22
C ALA A 2 -28.96 0.21 7.78
N VAL A 3 -28.74 0.04 6.46
CA VAL A 3 -27.77 -0.93 5.93
C VAL A 3 -26.37 -0.67 6.46
N GLY A 4 -25.92 0.59 6.46
CA GLY A 4 -24.62 0.97 7.01
C GLY A 4 -24.48 0.59 8.50
N ARG A 5 -25.51 0.85 9.31
CA ARG A 5 -25.51 0.47 10.73
C ARG A 5 -25.45 -1.04 10.93
N ILE A 6 -26.22 -1.81 10.16
CA ILE A 6 -26.22 -3.28 10.23
C ILE A 6 -24.83 -3.81 9.82
N SER A 7 -24.23 -3.27 8.77
CA SER A 7 -22.87 -3.62 8.37
C SER A 7 -21.84 -3.30 9.45
N THR A 8 -21.92 -2.14 10.11
CA THR A 8 -20.99 -1.79 11.21
C THR A 8 -21.16 -2.75 12.39
N VAL A 9 -22.39 -3.09 12.78
CA VAL A 9 -22.63 -4.06 13.85
C VAL A 9 -22.08 -5.44 13.46
N GLY A 10 -22.31 -5.89 12.22
CA GLY A 10 -21.76 -7.14 11.72
C GLY A 10 -20.22 -7.16 11.76
N LEU A 11 -19.59 -6.07 11.29
CA LEU A 11 -18.13 -5.92 11.36
C LEU A 11 -17.61 -5.93 12.79
N MET A 12 -18.28 -5.25 13.73
CA MET A 12 -17.90 -5.28 15.15
C MET A 12 -17.95 -6.68 15.73
N VAL A 13 -19.00 -7.46 15.42
CA VAL A 13 -19.13 -8.85 15.88
C VAL A 13 -18.01 -9.71 15.30
N MET A 14 -17.72 -9.59 14.00
CA MET A 14 -16.60 -10.31 13.37
C MET A 14 -15.25 -9.92 13.95
N SER A 15 -15.01 -8.63 14.18
CA SER A 15 -13.78 -8.14 14.80
C SER A 15 -13.63 -8.63 16.24
N ALA A 16 -14.72 -8.76 17.00
CA ALA A 16 -14.68 -9.33 18.35
C ALA A 16 -14.27 -10.80 18.34
N PHE A 17 -14.82 -11.60 17.42
CA PHE A 17 -14.40 -13.00 17.26
C PHE A 17 -12.93 -13.13 16.84
N LEU A 18 -12.49 -12.31 15.88
CA LEU A 18 -11.10 -12.29 15.45
C LEU A 18 -10.17 -11.88 16.61
N ALA A 19 -10.55 -10.88 17.40
CA ALA A 19 -9.77 -10.43 18.56
C ALA A 19 -9.63 -11.53 19.64
N LEU A 20 -10.63 -12.40 19.82
CA LEU A 20 -10.54 -13.55 20.73
C LEU A 20 -9.62 -14.65 20.21
N ALA A 21 -9.44 -14.76 18.89
CA ALA A 21 -8.55 -15.72 18.26
C ALA A 21 -7.08 -15.27 18.28
N LEU A 22 -6.82 -13.96 18.40
CA LEU A 22 -5.48 -13.40 18.41
C LEU A 22 -4.86 -13.51 19.80
N SER A 23 -3.65 -14.05 19.88
CA SER A 23 -2.91 -14.26 21.12
C SER A 23 -2.14 -13.01 21.55
N SER A 24 -1.83 -12.11 20.60
CA SER A 24 -1.08 -10.89 20.90
C SER A 24 -1.42 -9.73 19.96
N ALA A 25 -1.13 -8.51 20.40
CA ALA A 25 -1.21 -7.32 19.54
C ALA A 25 -0.21 -7.37 18.37
N LEU A 26 0.92 -8.07 18.54
CA LEU A 26 1.91 -8.26 17.46
C LEU A 26 1.34 -9.12 16.33
N GLU A 27 0.57 -10.16 16.66
CA GLU A 27 -0.11 -11.01 15.69
C GLU A 27 -1.14 -10.20 14.88
N ALA A 28 -1.95 -9.39 15.56
CA ALA A 28 -2.88 -8.45 14.92
C ALA A 28 -2.16 -7.50 13.94
N PHE A 29 -1.01 -6.96 14.36
CA PHE A 29 -0.19 -6.08 13.55
C PHE A 29 0.43 -6.80 12.35
N ASN A 30 0.89 -8.04 12.51
CA ASN A 30 1.43 -8.86 11.43
C ASN A 30 0.39 -9.17 10.35
N ILE A 31 -0.84 -9.50 10.74
CA ILE A 31 -1.95 -9.69 9.79
C ILE A 31 -2.23 -8.39 9.04
N LEU A 32 -2.29 -7.26 9.75
CA LEU A 32 -2.52 -5.95 9.14
C LEU A 32 -1.41 -5.60 8.14
N LEU A 33 -0.14 -5.82 8.51
CA LEU A 33 1.00 -5.60 7.63
C LEU A 33 0.96 -6.50 6.39
N GLN A 34 0.64 -7.79 6.54
CA GLN A 34 0.56 -8.72 5.40
C GLN A 34 -0.55 -8.31 4.42
N ILE A 35 -1.71 -7.91 4.94
CA ILE A 35 -2.81 -7.44 4.09
C ILE A 35 -2.41 -6.16 3.34
N GLY A 36 -1.87 -5.18 4.08
CA GLY A 36 -1.50 -3.87 3.55
C GLY A 36 -0.32 -3.91 2.57
N ALA A 37 0.68 -4.77 2.80
CA ALA A 37 1.86 -4.87 1.97
C ALA A 37 1.54 -5.34 0.55
N GLY A 38 0.64 -6.32 0.39
CA GLY A 38 0.22 -6.81 -0.92
C GLY A 38 -0.61 -5.80 -1.73
N THR A 39 -1.46 -5.01 -1.07
CA THR A 39 -2.35 -4.04 -1.73
C THR A 39 -1.72 -2.67 -1.93
N GLY A 40 -0.77 -2.27 -1.08
CA GLY A 40 -0.13 -0.96 -1.12
C GLY A 40 0.57 -0.67 -2.45
N LEU A 41 1.20 -1.69 -3.04
CA LEU A 41 1.83 -1.57 -4.35
C LEU A 41 0.82 -1.19 -5.45
N ILE A 42 -0.39 -1.73 -5.41
CA ILE A 42 -1.42 -1.51 -6.43
C ILE A 42 -1.91 -0.06 -6.40
N PHE A 43 -2.07 0.51 -5.20
CA PHE A 43 -2.51 1.90 -5.05
C PHE A 43 -1.53 2.89 -5.65
N ILE A 44 -0.23 2.61 -5.53
CA ILE A 44 0.81 3.40 -6.22
C ILE A 44 0.75 3.11 -7.72
N LEU A 45 0.76 1.83 -8.11
CA LEU A 45 0.86 1.39 -9.50
C LEU A 45 -0.28 1.88 -10.37
N ARG A 46 -1.49 2.08 -9.82
CA ARG A 46 -2.63 2.66 -10.54
C ARG A 46 -2.31 4.01 -11.21
N TRP A 47 -1.46 4.83 -10.59
CA TRP A 47 -1.03 6.11 -11.18
C TRP A 47 -0.12 5.90 -12.39
N PHE A 48 0.66 4.83 -12.40
CA PHE A 48 1.64 4.53 -13.44
C PHE A 48 1.11 3.57 -14.50
N TRP A 49 0.07 2.78 -14.22
CA TRP A 49 -0.39 1.71 -15.10
C TRP A 49 -1.91 1.70 -15.24
N TRP A 50 -2.39 2.12 -16.41
CA TRP A 50 -3.82 2.24 -16.76
C TRP A 50 -4.64 0.94 -16.68
N ARG A 51 -3.99 -0.23 -16.60
CA ARG A 51 -4.66 -1.54 -16.55
C ARG A 51 -5.23 -1.88 -15.18
N ILE A 52 -4.75 -1.22 -14.12
CA ILE A 52 -5.24 -1.45 -12.76
C ILE A 52 -6.69 -0.97 -12.67
N ASN A 53 -7.61 -1.91 -12.46
CA ASN A 53 -9.05 -1.66 -12.36
C ASN A 53 -9.57 -2.02 -10.95
N ALA A 54 -10.87 -1.80 -10.72
CA ALA A 54 -11.49 -2.13 -9.43
C ALA A 54 -11.41 -3.63 -9.08
N TYR A 55 -11.47 -4.52 -10.07
CA TYR A 55 -11.33 -5.96 -9.85
C TYR A 55 -9.92 -6.35 -9.40
N THR A 56 -8.89 -5.70 -9.94
CA THR A 56 -7.49 -5.86 -9.49
C THR A 56 -7.37 -5.58 -8.01
N GLU A 57 -7.95 -4.48 -7.52
CA GLU A 57 -7.86 -4.11 -6.11
C GLU A 57 -8.66 -5.03 -5.20
N ILE A 58 -9.91 -5.33 -5.56
CA ILE A 58 -10.76 -6.22 -4.77
C ILE A 58 -10.14 -7.62 -4.70
N SER A 59 -9.63 -8.13 -5.82
CA SER A 59 -8.97 -9.43 -5.84
C SER A 59 -7.69 -9.44 -5.00
N ALA A 60 -6.88 -8.38 -5.05
CA ALA A 60 -5.69 -8.27 -4.24
C ALA A 60 -6.01 -8.23 -2.75
N MET A 61 -7.00 -7.44 -2.33
CA MET A 61 -7.44 -7.39 -0.93
C MET A 61 -7.93 -8.77 -0.46
N ALA A 62 -8.70 -9.47 -1.28
CA ALA A 62 -9.20 -10.80 -0.97
C ALA A 62 -8.06 -11.84 -0.88
N ILE A 63 -7.15 -11.86 -1.85
CA ILE A 63 -6.00 -12.78 -1.88
C ILE A 63 -5.07 -12.49 -0.72
N SER A 64 -4.69 -11.22 -0.48
CA SER A 64 -3.89 -10.79 0.67
C SER A 64 -4.49 -11.28 1.99
N PHE A 65 -5.81 -11.15 2.16
CA PHE A 65 -6.50 -11.57 3.37
C PHE A 65 -6.46 -13.09 3.57
N VAL A 66 -6.75 -13.86 2.52
CA VAL A 66 -6.69 -15.33 2.55
C VAL A 66 -5.27 -15.81 2.83
N VAL A 67 -4.28 -15.20 2.19
CA VAL A 67 -2.87 -15.54 2.38
C VAL A 67 -2.40 -15.19 3.79
N ALA A 68 -2.85 -14.07 4.37
CA ALA A 68 -2.54 -13.71 5.74
C ALA A 68 -3.11 -14.72 6.75
N ILE A 69 -4.37 -15.12 6.59
CA ILE A 69 -4.99 -16.16 7.43
C ILE A 69 -4.26 -17.50 7.26
N PHE A 70 -3.93 -17.89 6.03
CA PHE A 70 -3.20 -19.12 5.77
C PHE A 70 -1.88 -19.15 6.53
N PHE A 71 -1.08 -18.09 6.44
CA PHE A 71 0.22 -18.03 7.07
C PHE A 71 0.18 -17.84 8.59
N GLU A 72 -0.84 -17.17 9.14
CA GLU A 72 -0.98 -16.95 10.59
C GLU A 72 -1.66 -18.13 11.31
N SER A 73 -2.71 -18.71 10.72
CA SER A 73 -3.53 -19.70 11.41
C SER A 73 -3.32 -21.14 10.93
N PHE A 74 -2.96 -21.38 9.66
CA PHE A 74 -2.91 -22.74 9.10
C PHE A 74 -1.49 -23.27 8.90
N ASN A 75 -0.56 -22.42 8.43
CA ASN A 75 0.82 -22.82 8.18
C ASN A 75 1.58 -23.32 9.43
N PRO A 76 1.41 -22.73 10.64
CA PRO A 76 2.05 -23.24 11.84
C PRO A 76 1.68 -24.69 12.18
N ASP A 77 0.42 -25.08 11.93
CA ASP A 77 -0.07 -26.43 12.23
C ASP A 77 0.23 -27.45 11.12
N LEU A 78 0.17 -27.01 9.85
CA LEU A 78 0.35 -27.89 8.69
C LEU A 78 1.81 -28.09 8.28
N GLY A 79 2.69 -27.12 8.57
CA GLY A 79 4.10 -27.17 8.19
C GLY A 79 4.37 -27.23 6.67
N TRP A 80 3.42 -26.80 5.83
CA TRP A 80 3.56 -26.86 4.36
C TRP A 80 4.68 -25.98 3.82
N ILE A 81 4.90 -24.82 4.45
CA ILE A 81 6.00 -23.93 4.16
C ILE A 81 6.82 -23.80 5.43
N GLU A 82 7.99 -24.44 5.45
CA GLU A 82 8.94 -24.29 6.54
C GLU A 82 9.49 -22.86 6.55
N ILE A 83 9.05 -22.07 7.52
CA ILE A 83 9.57 -20.74 7.79
C ILE A 83 10.32 -20.83 9.12
N PRO A 84 11.66 -20.78 9.11
CA PRO A 84 12.43 -20.72 10.34
C PRO A 84 11.98 -19.55 11.23
N GLU A 85 11.89 -19.75 12.54
CA GLU A 85 11.46 -18.68 13.48
C GLU A 85 12.36 -17.45 13.43
N ASN A 86 13.64 -17.61 13.09
CA ASN A 86 14.57 -16.50 12.90
C ASN A 86 14.37 -15.74 11.56
N GLN A 87 13.46 -16.20 10.70
CA GLN A 87 13.20 -15.65 9.37
C GLN A 87 11.71 -15.31 9.17
N SER A 88 11.03 -14.81 10.21
CA SER A 88 9.63 -14.37 10.15
C SER A 88 9.33 -13.35 9.03
N TYR A 89 10.34 -12.61 8.55
CA TYR A 89 10.20 -11.71 7.41
C TYR A 89 9.85 -12.45 6.11
N LEU A 90 10.22 -13.73 5.95
CA LEU A 90 9.89 -14.54 4.78
C LEU A 90 8.37 -14.70 4.62
N LYS A 91 7.62 -14.71 5.72
CA LYS A 91 6.15 -14.72 5.71
C LYS A 91 5.60 -13.55 4.90
N LEU A 92 6.17 -12.36 5.12
CA LEU A 92 5.79 -11.14 4.40
C LEU A 92 6.24 -11.22 2.93
N VAL A 93 7.45 -11.71 2.66
CA VAL A 93 7.95 -11.89 1.28
C VAL A 93 7.03 -12.82 0.49
N TYR A 94 6.73 -14.01 1.02
CA TYR A 94 5.83 -14.96 0.37
C TYR A 94 4.42 -14.39 0.20
N SER A 95 3.89 -13.72 1.23
CA SER A 95 2.56 -13.10 1.16
C SER A 95 2.47 -12.06 0.04
N VAL A 96 3.46 -11.17 -0.05
CA VAL A 96 3.53 -10.15 -1.11
C VAL A 96 3.73 -10.80 -2.47
N SER A 97 4.59 -11.82 -2.59
CA SER A 97 4.82 -12.52 -3.86
C SER A 97 3.56 -13.22 -4.38
N ILE A 98 2.88 -14.00 -3.52
CA ILE A 98 1.65 -14.72 -3.88
C ILE A 98 0.55 -13.74 -4.26
N THR A 99 0.34 -12.70 -3.45
CA THR A 99 -0.65 -11.66 -3.75
C THR A 99 -0.32 -10.96 -5.06
N THR A 100 0.96 -10.65 -5.30
CA THR A 100 1.41 -9.99 -6.52
C THR A 100 1.08 -10.80 -7.78
N VAL A 101 1.41 -12.09 -7.76
CA VAL A 101 1.03 -13.00 -8.86
C VAL A 101 -0.49 -13.06 -9.00
N GLY A 102 -1.21 -13.18 -7.89
CA GLY A 102 -2.67 -13.27 -7.86
C GLY A 102 -3.37 -12.08 -8.53
N TRP A 103 -3.06 -10.86 -8.10
CA TRP A 103 -3.69 -9.67 -8.68
C TRP A 103 -3.22 -9.38 -10.11
N LEU A 104 -1.97 -9.74 -10.47
CA LEU A 104 -1.49 -9.65 -11.84
C LEU A 104 -2.31 -10.55 -12.77
N LEU A 105 -2.55 -11.81 -12.36
CA LEU A 105 -3.40 -12.73 -13.10
C LEU A 105 -4.81 -12.15 -13.30
N VAL A 106 -5.44 -11.62 -12.23
CA VAL A 106 -6.75 -10.97 -12.35
C VAL A 106 -6.69 -9.76 -13.30
N THR A 107 -5.64 -8.95 -13.23
CA THR A 107 -5.47 -7.76 -14.09
C THR A 107 -5.37 -8.13 -15.57
N PHE A 108 -4.71 -9.25 -15.89
CA PHE A 108 -4.60 -9.70 -17.28
C PHE A 108 -5.82 -10.47 -17.78
N LEU A 109 -6.58 -11.12 -16.88
CA LEU A 109 -7.80 -11.86 -17.22
C LEU A 109 -9.04 -10.95 -17.27
N THR A 110 -9.06 -9.87 -16.51
CA THR A 110 -10.17 -8.92 -16.49
C THR A 110 -10.05 -7.87 -17.60
N GLN A 111 -11.20 -7.35 -18.03
CA GLN A 111 -11.22 -6.28 -19.01
C GLN A 111 -10.69 -4.98 -18.39
N PRO A 112 -9.92 -4.17 -19.13
CA PRO A 112 -9.55 -2.84 -18.67
C PRO A 112 -10.79 -1.97 -18.50
N GLU A 113 -10.65 -0.90 -17.71
CA GLU A 113 -11.71 0.10 -17.54
C GLU A 113 -12.09 0.76 -18.88
N LYS A 114 -13.32 1.29 -18.93
CA LYS A 114 -13.84 1.98 -20.12
C LYS A 114 -12.97 3.20 -20.44
N ASP A 115 -12.73 3.44 -21.72
CA ASP A 115 -11.88 4.54 -22.18
C ASP A 115 -12.36 5.92 -21.67
N GLU A 116 -13.67 6.13 -21.54
CA GLU A 116 -14.23 7.36 -20.95
C GLU A 116 -13.78 7.59 -19.49
N VAL A 117 -13.68 6.53 -18.69
CA VAL A 117 -13.25 6.58 -17.28
C VAL A 117 -11.74 6.84 -17.23
N LEU A 118 -10.98 6.16 -18.08
CA LEU A 118 -9.53 6.34 -18.21
C LEU A 118 -9.17 7.78 -18.63
N LEU A 119 -9.88 8.35 -19.59
CA LEU A 119 -9.68 9.73 -20.04
C LEU A 119 -10.08 10.74 -18.96
N LYS A 120 -11.20 10.53 -18.27
CA LYS A 120 -11.59 11.37 -17.11
C LYS A 120 -10.54 11.34 -16.01
N PHE A 121 -9.96 10.17 -15.74
CA PHE A 121 -8.87 10.02 -14.78
C PHE A 121 -7.62 10.76 -15.24
N TYR A 122 -7.22 10.56 -16.50
CA TYR A 122 -6.04 11.20 -17.09
C TYR A 122 -6.12 12.73 -17.04
N ARG A 123 -7.24 13.33 -17.48
CA ARG A 123 -7.47 14.79 -17.45
C ARG A 123 -7.55 15.38 -16.05
N LYS A 124 -7.80 14.57 -15.02
CA LYS A 124 -7.92 15.03 -13.63
C LYS A 124 -6.60 14.93 -12.88
N VAL A 125 -5.86 13.85 -13.09
CA VAL A 125 -4.67 13.49 -12.31
C VAL A 125 -3.38 13.82 -13.06
N HIS A 126 -3.43 13.98 -14.38
CA HIS A 126 -2.25 14.18 -15.25
C HIS A 126 -1.12 13.19 -14.92
N PRO A 127 -1.39 11.87 -14.94
CA PRO A 127 -0.38 10.87 -14.60
C PRO A 127 0.75 10.86 -15.63
N ALA A 128 1.92 10.37 -15.22
CA ALA A 128 3.07 10.30 -16.12
C ALA A 128 2.79 9.48 -17.39
N ALA A 129 3.25 10.01 -18.53
CA ALA A 129 2.94 9.48 -19.85
C ALA A 129 3.45 8.05 -20.13
N PHE A 130 4.52 7.60 -19.45
CA PHE A 130 5.21 6.35 -19.79
C PHE A 130 4.27 5.12 -19.79
N GLY A 131 3.51 4.91 -18.72
CA GLY A 131 2.59 3.77 -18.66
C GLY A 131 1.22 4.06 -19.26
N TRP A 132 0.88 5.32 -19.55
CA TRP A 132 -0.37 5.73 -20.20
C TRP A 132 -0.27 5.86 -21.72
N LYS A 133 0.91 5.67 -22.29
CA LYS A 133 1.18 5.84 -23.73
C LYS A 133 0.19 5.09 -24.63
N LYS A 134 -0.14 3.84 -24.33
CA LYS A 134 -1.14 3.06 -25.09
C LYS A 134 -2.55 3.66 -25.09
N VAL A 135 -2.90 4.41 -24.05
CA VAL A 135 -4.18 5.13 -23.98
C VAL A 135 -4.07 6.44 -24.76
N LEU A 136 -2.96 7.16 -24.62
CA LEU A 136 -2.71 8.43 -25.31
C LEU A 136 -2.56 8.28 -26.82
N ASP A 137 -1.95 7.19 -27.29
CA ASP A 137 -1.84 6.87 -28.71
C ASP A 137 -3.22 6.68 -29.38
N ARG A 138 -4.25 6.31 -28.60
CA ARG A 138 -5.64 6.21 -29.08
C ARG A 138 -6.35 7.57 -29.16
N TYR A 139 -5.82 8.59 -28.48
CA TYR A 139 -6.42 9.93 -28.35
C TYR A 139 -5.35 11.02 -28.48
N PRO A 140 -4.81 11.26 -29.70
CA PRO A 140 -3.71 12.20 -29.93
C PRO A 140 -4.07 13.68 -29.68
N GLU A 141 -5.36 13.99 -29.56
CA GLU A 141 -5.89 15.30 -29.17
C GLU A 141 -5.50 15.68 -27.73
N GLU A 142 -5.23 14.69 -26.87
CA GLU A 142 -4.83 14.92 -25.48
C GLU A 142 -3.34 15.28 -25.40
N LYS A 143 -3.03 16.45 -24.83
CA LYS A 143 -1.65 16.85 -24.62
C LYS A 143 -0.95 15.87 -23.67
N GLN A 144 0.19 15.34 -24.11
CA GLN A 144 1.08 14.59 -23.25
C GLN A 144 1.78 15.58 -22.32
N ASP A 145 1.46 15.51 -21.03
CA ASP A 145 2.19 16.27 -20.04
C ASP A 145 3.47 15.51 -19.68
N ILE A 146 4.62 16.20 -19.68
CA ILE A 146 5.88 15.62 -19.23
C ILE A 146 5.82 15.63 -17.69
N GLY A 147 5.12 14.64 -17.12
CA GLY A 147 4.91 14.54 -15.68
C GLY A 147 6.23 14.58 -14.90
N GLN A 148 6.21 15.14 -13.69
CA GLN A 148 7.39 15.29 -12.82
C GLN A 148 7.72 14.00 -12.06
N LEU A 149 7.60 12.86 -12.73
CA LEU A 149 7.64 11.53 -12.11
C LEU A 149 8.85 11.27 -11.21
N PRO A 150 10.09 11.60 -11.62
CA PRO A 150 11.26 11.38 -10.77
C PRO A 150 11.21 12.22 -9.48
N LYS A 151 10.66 13.43 -9.57
CA LYS A 151 10.52 14.33 -8.42
C LYS A 151 9.40 13.86 -7.49
N GLU A 152 8.28 13.37 -8.04
CA GLU A 152 7.18 12.78 -7.25
C GLU A 152 7.63 11.53 -6.48
N ILE A 153 8.35 10.62 -7.13
CA ILE A 153 8.92 9.43 -6.46
C ILE A 153 9.96 9.85 -5.42
N GLY A 154 10.82 10.82 -5.73
CA GLY A 154 11.79 11.37 -4.78
C GLY A 154 11.12 11.94 -3.53
N LEU A 155 10.03 12.70 -3.70
CA LEU A 155 9.25 13.25 -2.60
C LEU A 155 8.51 12.18 -1.80
N MET A 156 8.02 11.12 -2.45
CA MET A 156 7.43 9.96 -1.77
C MET A 156 8.46 9.27 -0.86
N LEU A 157 9.69 9.07 -1.34
CA LEU A 157 10.77 8.48 -0.54
C LEU A 157 11.18 9.37 0.63
N ILE A 158 11.33 10.67 0.41
CA ILE A 158 11.63 11.66 1.46
C ILE A 158 10.51 11.69 2.50
N GLY A 159 9.24 11.66 2.07
CA GLY A 159 8.08 11.57 2.95
C GLY A 159 8.06 10.27 3.75
N SER A 160 8.45 9.15 3.16
CA SER A 160 8.58 7.88 3.87
C SER A 160 9.66 7.94 4.95
N ILE A 161 10.84 8.49 4.63
CA ILE A 161 11.93 8.73 5.58
C ILE A 161 11.46 9.64 6.71
N MET A 162 10.73 10.71 6.40
CA MET A 162 10.16 11.63 7.39
C MET A 162 9.28 10.89 8.40
N ILE A 163 8.37 10.03 7.93
CA ILE A 163 7.44 9.27 8.78
C ILE A 163 8.21 8.31 9.69
N TYR A 164 9.15 7.54 9.15
CA TYR A 164 9.98 6.64 9.96
C TYR A 164 10.83 7.40 10.98
N ALA A 165 11.45 8.51 10.58
CA ALA A 165 12.23 9.35 11.47
C ALA A 165 11.37 9.92 12.61
N ALA A 166 10.13 10.35 12.33
CA ALA A 166 9.19 10.81 13.34
C ALA A 166 8.77 9.68 14.30
N LEU A 167 8.50 8.48 13.78
CA LEU A 167 8.18 7.30 14.60
C LEU A 167 9.35 6.94 15.52
N PHE A 168 10.57 6.83 15.00
CA PHE A 168 11.75 6.55 15.83
C PHE A 168 12.06 7.66 16.82
N ALA A 169 11.93 8.93 16.42
CA ALA A 169 12.09 10.06 17.33
C ALA A 169 11.13 9.93 18.53
N SER A 170 9.85 9.65 18.28
CA SER A 170 8.87 9.44 19.34
C SER A 170 9.27 8.32 20.29
N GLY A 171 9.77 7.19 19.75
CA GLY A 171 10.28 6.08 20.54
C GLY A 171 11.48 6.48 21.40
N PHE A 172 12.51 7.08 20.82
CA PHE A 172 13.72 7.48 21.54
C PHE A 172 13.44 8.49 22.66
N TRP A 173 12.52 9.43 22.44
CA TRP A 173 12.10 10.35 23.49
C TRP A 173 11.42 9.63 24.66
N ILE A 174 10.55 8.64 24.38
CA ILE A 174 9.89 7.83 25.40
C ILE A 174 10.91 7.01 26.21
N TYR A 175 11.92 6.44 25.54
CA TYR A 175 12.96 5.64 26.18
C TYR A 175 14.07 6.46 26.86
N GLY A 176 14.04 7.79 26.75
CA GLY A 176 15.04 8.67 27.38
C GLY A 176 16.37 8.79 26.60
N GLU A 177 16.44 8.26 25.38
CA GLU A 177 17.61 8.29 24.51
C GLU A 177 17.74 9.64 23.77
N ALA A 178 18.10 10.69 24.52
CA ALA A 178 18.01 12.08 24.05
C ALA A 178 18.79 12.39 22.76
N ILE A 179 19.99 11.82 22.60
CA ILE A 179 20.83 12.05 21.39
C ILE A 179 20.16 11.45 20.15
N GLN A 180 19.73 10.19 20.25
CA GLN A 180 19.08 9.48 19.14
C GLN A 180 17.73 10.14 18.79
N GLY A 181 16.98 10.56 19.82
CA GLY A 181 15.75 11.33 19.66
C GLY A 181 15.95 12.66 18.94
N MET A 182 16.99 13.43 19.30
CA MET A 182 17.33 14.68 18.60
C MET A 182 17.70 14.44 17.14
N VAL A 183 18.55 13.45 16.85
CA VAL A 183 18.96 13.13 15.48
C VAL A 183 17.75 12.73 14.63
N ALA A 184 16.91 11.82 15.13
CA ALA A 184 15.70 11.39 14.42
C ALA A 184 14.71 12.55 14.22
N THR A 185 14.55 13.43 15.22
CA THR A 185 13.70 14.63 15.11
C THR A 185 14.22 15.58 14.04
N LEU A 186 15.53 15.84 14.00
CA LEU A 186 16.15 16.69 12.99
C LEU A 186 15.94 16.13 11.58
N VAL A 187 16.15 14.83 11.38
CA VAL A 187 15.89 14.18 10.09
C VAL A 187 14.44 14.35 9.67
N ALA A 188 13.48 14.13 10.58
CA ALA A 188 12.06 14.32 10.30
C ALA A 188 11.74 15.77 9.90
N VAL A 189 12.28 16.76 10.61
CA VAL A 189 12.08 18.19 10.30
C VAL A 189 12.69 18.58 8.96
N ILE A 190 13.89 18.10 8.64
CA ILE A 190 14.56 18.37 7.35
C ILE A 190 13.75 17.77 6.20
N CYS A 191 13.37 16.49 6.29
CA CYS A 191 12.57 15.83 5.28
C CYS A 191 11.19 16.51 5.10
N GLY A 192 10.53 16.88 6.19
CA GLY A 192 9.27 17.64 6.15
C GLY A 192 9.43 19.02 5.51
N GLY A 193 10.52 19.72 5.82
CA GLY A 193 10.87 20.98 5.19
C GLY A 193 11.05 20.85 3.67
N ILE A 194 11.79 19.84 3.22
CA ILE A 194 11.97 19.55 1.78
C ILE A 194 10.63 19.30 1.10
N VAL A 195 9.77 18.46 1.69
CA VAL A 195 8.44 18.15 1.13
C VAL A 195 7.59 19.42 1.01
N LEU A 196 7.53 20.25 2.06
CA LEU A 196 6.74 21.50 2.07
C LEU A 196 7.26 22.54 1.07
N LEU A 197 8.57 22.66 0.91
CA LEU A 197 9.19 23.59 -0.05
C LEU A 197 8.97 23.11 -1.48
N SER A 198 9.16 21.81 -1.75
CA SER A 198 8.97 21.22 -3.07
C SER A 198 7.51 21.19 -3.50
N TRP A 199 6.56 21.12 -2.56
CA TRP A 199 5.11 21.21 -2.84
C TRP A 199 4.74 22.52 -3.53
N LYS A 200 5.38 23.64 -3.16
CA LYS A 200 5.13 24.94 -3.79
C LYS A 200 5.58 24.99 -5.25
N ASN A 201 6.54 24.15 -5.62
CA ASN A 201 7.12 24.07 -6.97
C ASN A 201 6.50 22.95 -7.83
N LEU A 202 5.39 22.33 -7.38
CA LEU A 202 4.67 21.27 -8.08
C LEU A 202 3.39 21.76 -8.78
N ARG A 203 3.16 23.08 -8.80
CA ARG A 203 2.09 23.72 -9.59
C ARG A 203 2.55 24.10 -10.98
#